data_AF-A0A397YF98-F1
#
_entry.id   AF-A0A397YF98-F1
#
_cell.length_a   1.000
_cell.length_b   1.000
_cell.length_c   1.000
_cell.angle_alpha   90.00
_cell.angle_beta   90.00
_cell.angle_gamma   90.00
#
_symmetry.space_group_name_H-M   'P 1'
#
loop_
_entity.id
_entity.type
_entity.pdbx_description
1 polymer ?
#
loop_
_entity_poly.entity_id
_entity_poly.type
_entity_poly.pdbx_seq_one_letter_code
_entity_poly.pdbx_strand_id
1 'polypeptide(L)'
;MITSVRESSPHVVVSRESITHASCSTECLNQLSNPYVGTKLIEMYSCAGVLASANKVFCEMGERNVVTWTSMINGYILNKDLVSARRFFDLSPERDTVLWNTMVAGYIQTGNMMEEARSLFDLMPCKDIMSWNTVLEGYANSGDVEACERVFEEMPERNVFSWNGLIKGYTQSGRLDKVLDCFKRMVDEDKVVPNDATLTSVLSACAKLGAFEFGKRVHKRGESLGFDKVNVNFMNALVDMYAKCGAIEMAMEVFNTIKRRDLISWNTVINGLAAHGHGTEALDFFSEMRTCGVRPDKITFVGVLCACRHMGLVEDGLAYYSSMFNDYSITPQIEHCGCMVDLLSRAGLLTQAVEFINKMPVKADAVIWATLLGASKVYKKVEVGELALGELVKLEPRNPANFVMLSNIYGDLGRFDDAARLKVAMRDTGFKKEAGVSWIETDDGLVKFYSSGEKHRRTEELQRVLRELKSFSILLDEEGDEELQEHLI
;
A
#
# COMPACT_ATOMS: atom_id res chain seq x y z
N MET A 1 -1.99 53.93 28.12
CA MET A 1 -1.06 53.21 29.02
C MET A 1 -1.80 52.02 29.63
N ILE A 2 -2.18 51.02 28.82
CA ILE A 2 -2.70 49.74 29.32
C ILE A 2 -2.26 48.67 28.33
N THR A 3 -1.31 47.86 28.77
CA THR A 3 -0.74 46.69 28.12
C THR A 3 -1.67 45.48 28.26
N SER A 4 -1.59 44.60 27.27
CA SER A 4 -2.30 43.34 27.11
C SER A 4 -2.06 42.34 28.25
N VAL A 5 -3.12 41.69 28.73
CA VAL A 5 -3.04 40.41 29.46
C VAL A 5 -3.41 39.30 28.47
N ARG A 6 -2.44 38.43 28.20
CA ARG A 6 -2.62 37.14 27.53
C ARG A 6 -3.19 36.15 28.56
N GLU A 7 -4.29 35.49 28.22
CA GLU A 7 -4.75 34.29 28.90
C GLU A 7 -3.85 33.12 28.47
N SER A 8 -3.08 32.59 29.41
CA SER A 8 -2.35 31.33 29.30
C SER A 8 -3.06 30.28 30.14
N SER A 9 -3.62 29.26 29.49
CA SER A 9 -4.18 28.06 30.10
C SER A 9 -3.10 27.29 30.89
N PRO A 10 -3.41 26.71 32.06
CA PRO A 10 -2.42 25.97 32.83
C PRO A 10 -2.23 24.56 32.23
N HIS A 11 -1.05 24.32 31.65
CA HIS A 11 -0.51 22.99 31.48
C HIS A 11 -0.32 22.35 32.86
N VAL A 12 -1.17 21.39 33.20
CA VAL A 12 -0.94 20.51 34.35
C VAL A 12 0.15 19.51 33.95
N VAL A 13 1.40 19.87 34.24
CA VAL A 13 2.52 18.93 34.25
C VAL A 13 2.35 18.09 35.51
N VAL A 14 1.74 16.91 35.39
CA VAL A 14 1.78 15.90 36.45
C VAL A 14 3.20 15.35 36.50
N SER A 15 3.96 15.76 37.50
CA SER A 15 5.31 15.26 37.76
C SER A 15 5.27 13.78 38.13
N ARG A 16 6.24 13.01 37.62
CA ARG A 16 6.42 11.56 37.82
C ARG A 16 6.57 11.13 39.29
N GLU A 17 6.66 12.06 40.23
CA GLU A 17 6.92 11.79 41.65
C GLU A 17 5.65 11.78 42.53
N SER A 18 4.48 12.14 41.99
CA SER A 18 3.24 12.17 42.78
C SER A 18 2.52 10.81 42.91
N ILE A 19 3.01 9.76 42.24
CA ILE A 19 2.31 8.46 42.13
C ILE A 19 2.92 7.38 43.05
N THR A 20 4.09 7.62 43.64
CA THR A 20 4.81 6.61 44.44
C THR A 20 4.52 6.65 45.95
N HIS A 21 3.82 7.68 46.45
CA HIS A 21 3.51 7.82 47.88
C HIS A 21 2.03 8.13 48.14
N ALA A 22 1.15 7.18 47.83
CA ALA A 22 -0.15 7.10 48.50
C ALA A 22 -0.07 6.01 49.56
N SER A 23 0.38 6.39 50.76
CA SER A 23 0.26 5.58 51.96
C SER A 23 -1.22 5.30 52.24
N CYS A 24 -1.52 4.00 52.38
CA CYS A 24 -2.83 3.41 52.66
C CYS A 24 -3.60 4.19 53.74
N SER A 25 -4.62 4.95 53.33
CA SER A 25 -5.64 5.50 54.23
C SER A 25 -6.95 4.71 54.04
N THR A 26 -7.67 4.52 55.13
CA THR A 26 -8.92 3.75 55.25
C THR A 26 -10.05 4.19 54.30
N GLU A 27 -9.95 5.36 53.69
CA GLU A 27 -10.88 5.85 52.65
C GLU A 27 -10.70 5.17 51.28
N CYS A 28 -9.47 4.78 50.89
CA CYS A 28 -9.22 4.04 49.65
C CYS A 28 -9.79 2.62 49.70
N LEU A 29 -9.77 1.99 50.88
CA LEU A 29 -10.31 0.64 51.10
C LEU A 29 -11.84 0.58 50.90
N ASN A 30 -12.58 1.66 51.19
CA ASN A 30 -14.02 1.73 50.92
C ASN A 30 -14.34 1.88 49.43
N GLN A 31 -13.43 2.46 48.61
CA GLN A 31 -13.63 2.63 47.18
C GLN A 31 -13.31 1.37 46.36
N LEU A 32 -12.39 0.52 46.84
CA LEU A 32 -12.03 -0.77 46.22
C LEU A 32 -13.05 -1.89 46.48
N SER A 33 -14.08 -1.62 47.28
CA SER A 33 -15.27 -2.47 47.38
C SER A 33 -16.07 -2.48 46.06
N ASN A 34 -15.98 -1.42 45.25
CA ASN A 34 -16.67 -1.35 43.97
C ASN A 34 -15.78 -1.92 42.83
N PRO A 35 -16.17 -3.06 42.21
CA PRO A 35 -15.37 -3.68 41.14
C PRO A 35 -15.15 -2.78 39.92
N TYR A 36 -16.06 -1.83 39.65
CA TYR A 36 -15.92 -0.89 38.53
C TYR A 36 -14.76 0.10 38.74
N VAL A 37 -14.64 0.65 39.95
CA VAL A 37 -13.56 1.60 40.30
C VAL A 37 -12.22 0.86 40.29
N GLY A 38 -12.16 -0.33 40.87
CA GLY A 38 -10.97 -1.19 40.84
C GLY A 38 -10.52 -1.52 39.41
N THR A 39 -11.46 -1.92 38.53
CA THR A 39 -11.18 -2.21 37.11
C THR A 39 -10.56 -1.00 36.39
N LYS A 40 -11.12 0.20 36.57
CA LYS A 40 -10.59 1.41 35.91
C LYS A 40 -9.21 1.81 36.41
N LEU A 41 -8.93 1.61 37.71
CA LEU A 41 -7.60 1.83 38.26
C LEU A 41 -6.58 0.83 37.69
N ILE A 42 -6.96 -0.45 37.54
CA ILE A 42 -6.11 -1.47 36.90
C ILE A 42 -5.79 -1.09 35.46
N GLU A 43 -6.79 -0.67 34.66
CA GLU A 43 -6.59 -0.22 33.28
C GLU A 43 -5.62 0.97 33.22
N MET A 44 -5.82 1.97 34.09
CA MET A 44 -4.99 3.17 34.15
C MET A 44 -3.52 2.84 34.50
N TYR A 45 -3.29 2.04 35.54
CA TYR A 45 -1.94 1.62 35.92
C TYR A 45 -1.28 0.74 34.85
N SER A 46 -2.05 -0.12 34.18
CA SER A 46 -1.54 -1.00 33.11
C SER A 46 -1.12 -0.22 31.87
N CYS A 47 -1.91 0.79 31.45
CA CYS A 47 -1.57 1.70 30.37
C CYS A 47 -0.34 2.57 30.70
N ALA A 48 -0.12 2.89 31.98
CA ALA A 48 1.06 3.60 32.45
C ALA A 48 2.31 2.70 32.60
N GLY A 49 2.18 1.39 32.38
CA GLY A 49 3.27 0.41 32.52
C GLY A 49 3.63 0.04 33.96
N VAL A 50 2.82 0.44 34.94
CA VAL A 50 3.09 0.21 36.38
C VAL A 50 2.32 -1.03 36.87
N LEU A 51 2.70 -2.20 36.35
CA LEU A 51 2.02 -3.47 36.65
C LEU A 51 2.03 -3.84 38.14
N ALA A 52 3.04 -3.41 38.91
CA ALA A 52 3.08 -3.66 40.35
C ALA A 52 1.90 -2.99 41.09
N SER A 53 1.57 -1.76 40.71
CA SER A 53 0.43 -1.03 41.28
C SER A 53 -0.90 -1.62 40.82
N ALA A 54 -1.00 -2.03 39.55
CA ALA A 54 -2.19 -2.74 39.05
C ALA A 54 -2.44 -4.05 39.81
N ASN A 55 -1.39 -4.86 40.04
CA ASN A 55 -1.47 -6.07 40.85
C ASN A 55 -1.89 -5.78 42.29
N LYS A 56 -1.35 -4.72 42.90
CA LYS A 56 -1.71 -4.34 44.26
C LYS A 56 -3.19 -3.99 44.36
N VAL A 57 -3.68 -3.16 43.44
CA VAL A 57 -5.11 -2.84 43.34
C VAL A 57 -5.92 -4.12 43.20
N PHE A 58 -5.58 -5.00 42.26
CA PHE A 58 -6.27 -6.28 42.06
C PHE A 58 -6.31 -7.16 43.31
N CYS A 59 -5.19 -7.27 44.03
CA CYS A 59 -5.11 -8.04 45.28
C CYS A 59 -5.95 -7.44 46.42
N GLU A 60 -6.07 -6.11 46.48
CA GLU A 60 -6.81 -5.39 47.52
C GLU A 60 -8.33 -5.31 47.25
N MET A 61 -8.80 -5.71 46.05
CA MET A 61 -10.23 -5.78 45.73
C MET A 61 -10.96 -6.84 46.57
N GLY A 62 -12.08 -6.44 47.18
CA GLY A 62 -12.94 -7.32 47.97
C GLY A 62 -13.75 -8.30 47.11
N GLU A 63 -14.18 -7.87 45.92
CA GLU A 63 -14.86 -8.69 44.92
C GLU A 63 -14.15 -8.59 43.57
N ARG A 64 -13.87 -9.74 42.95
CA ARG A 64 -13.23 -9.84 41.62
C ARG A 64 -14.14 -10.59 40.68
N ASN A 65 -14.72 -9.87 39.72
CA ASN A 65 -15.56 -10.45 38.67
C ASN A 65 -14.73 -10.71 37.40
N VAL A 66 -15.29 -11.39 36.40
CA VAL A 66 -14.58 -11.75 35.16
C VAL A 66 -13.96 -10.53 34.47
N VAL A 67 -14.62 -9.36 34.50
CA VAL A 67 -14.11 -8.12 33.93
C VAL A 67 -12.79 -7.67 34.59
N THR A 68 -12.67 -7.76 35.92
CA THR A 68 -11.42 -7.42 36.62
C THR A 68 -10.26 -8.33 36.21
N TRP A 69 -10.53 -9.62 36.00
CA TRP A 69 -9.55 -10.58 35.49
C TRP A 69 -9.16 -10.25 34.05
N THR A 70 -10.12 -9.94 33.18
CA THR A 70 -9.88 -9.52 31.79
C THR A 70 -8.98 -8.28 31.73
N SER A 71 -9.27 -7.25 32.53
CA SER A 71 -8.46 -6.03 32.55
C SER A 71 -7.04 -6.28 33.08
N MET A 72 -6.86 -7.18 34.05
CA MET A 72 -5.53 -7.55 34.53
C MET A 72 -4.72 -8.32 33.47
N ILE A 73 -5.34 -9.30 32.80
CA ILE A 73 -4.71 -10.06 31.71
C ILE A 73 -4.35 -9.14 30.55
N ASN A 74 -5.27 -8.27 30.12
CA ASN A 74 -5.01 -7.27 29.09
C ASN A 74 -3.86 -6.35 29.49
N GLY A 75 -3.78 -5.96 30.77
CA GLY A 75 -2.66 -5.18 31.28
C GLY A 75 -1.31 -5.87 31.12
N TYR A 76 -1.22 -7.17 31.41
CA TYR A 76 -0.01 -7.95 31.15
C TYR A 76 0.31 -8.10 29.66
N ILE A 77 -0.70 -8.32 28.81
CA ILE A 77 -0.55 -8.39 27.34
C ILE A 77 0.02 -7.07 26.79
N LEU A 78 -0.53 -5.92 27.20
CA LEU A 78 -0.06 -4.60 26.78
C LEU A 78 1.41 -4.35 27.13
N ASN A 79 1.87 -4.93 28.25
CA ASN A 79 3.24 -4.85 28.73
C ASN A 79 4.12 -6.02 28.25
N LYS A 80 3.64 -6.80 27.28
CA LYS A 80 4.34 -7.94 26.64
C LYS A 80 4.73 -9.08 27.59
N ASP A 81 4.09 -9.20 28.74
CA ASP A 81 4.29 -10.32 29.68
C ASP A 81 3.18 -11.37 29.51
N LEU A 82 3.29 -12.16 28.45
CA LEU A 82 2.33 -13.22 28.15
C LEU A 82 2.37 -14.39 29.14
N VAL A 83 3.49 -14.60 29.83
CA VAL A 83 3.62 -15.69 30.82
C VAL A 83 2.74 -15.40 32.02
N SER A 84 2.82 -14.18 32.56
CA SER A 84 1.95 -13.74 33.64
C SER A 84 0.49 -13.66 33.18
N ALA A 85 0.23 -13.14 31.98
CA ALA A 85 -1.12 -13.13 31.41
C ALA A 85 -1.73 -14.54 31.35
N ARG A 86 -0.98 -15.53 30.87
CA ARG A 86 -1.40 -16.93 30.80
C ARG A 86 -1.65 -17.52 32.18
N ARG A 87 -0.77 -17.23 33.15
CA ARG A 87 -0.95 -17.68 34.52
C ARG A 87 -2.23 -17.13 35.14
N PHE A 88 -2.52 -15.84 34.94
CA PHE A 88 -3.76 -15.24 35.41
C PHE A 88 -4.99 -15.83 34.70
N PHE A 89 -4.88 -16.12 33.42
CA PHE A 89 -5.91 -16.84 32.67
C PHE A 89 -6.21 -18.23 33.28
N ASP A 90 -5.17 -19.01 33.59
CA ASP A 90 -5.31 -20.34 34.19
C ASP A 90 -5.80 -20.30 35.66
N LEU A 91 -5.55 -19.19 36.38
CA LEU A 91 -6.05 -18.97 37.75
C LEU A 91 -7.49 -18.43 37.80
N SER A 92 -8.04 -17.91 36.70
CA SER A 92 -9.39 -17.34 36.69
C SER A 92 -10.45 -18.40 37.05
N PRO A 93 -11.29 -18.19 38.08
CA PRO A 93 -12.31 -19.15 38.48
C PRO A 93 -13.39 -19.35 37.41
N GLU A 94 -13.78 -18.25 36.76
CA GLU A 94 -14.77 -18.23 35.68
C GLU A 94 -14.13 -17.61 34.44
N ARG A 95 -14.46 -18.15 33.26
CA ARG A 95 -13.93 -17.67 31.98
C ARG A 95 -15.09 -17.51 31.01
N ASP A 96 -15.47 -16.28 30.75
CA ASP A 96 -16.41 -15.95 29.68
C ASP A 96 -15.68 -15.85 28.33
N THR A 97 -16.45 -15.77 27.25
CA THR A 97 -15.90 -15.69 25.89
C THR A 97 -14.97 -14.47 25.71
N VAL A 98 -15.22 -13.37 26.44
CA VAL A 98 -14.40 -12.14 26.37
C VAL A 98 -13.00 -12.39 26.92
N LEU A 99 -12.86 -13.09 28.04
CA LEU A 99 -11.57 -13.44 28.62
C LEU A 99 -10.76 -14.35 27.67
N TRP A 100 -11.42 -15.34 27.05
CA TRP A 100 -10.80 -16.20 26.03
C TRP A 100 -10.33 -15.39 24.82
N ASN A 101 -11.19 -14.53 24.26
CA ASN A 101 -10.86 -13.67 23.12
C ASN A 101 -9.67 -12.74 23.43
N THR A 102 -9.61 -12.21 24.65
CA THR A 102 -8.50 -11.34 25.10
C THR A 102 -7.18 -12.11 25.11
N MET A 103 -7.17 -13.34 25.62
CA MET A 103 -5.96 -14.16 25.65
C MET A 103 -5.50 -14.57 24.25
N VAL A 104 -6.44 -15.00 23.38
CA VAL A 104 -6.14 -15.33 21.98
C VAL A 104 -5.58 -14.11 21.24
N ALA A 105 -6.20 -12.94 21.39
CA ALA A 105 -5.72 -11.70 20.80
C ALA A 105 -4.30 -11.33 21.28
N GLY A 106 -3.99 -11.55 22.56
CA GLY A 106 -2.66 -11.32 23.12
C GLY A 106 -1.57 -12.18 22.49
N TYR A 107 -1.87 -13.46 22.22
CA TYR A 107 -0.93 -14.33 21.48
C TYR A 107 -0.71 -13.86 20.04
N ILE A 108 -1.79 -13.46 19.35
CA ILE A 108 -1.73 -12.97 17.97
C ILE A 108 -0.90 -11.68 17.87
N GLN A 109 -1.09 -10.72 18.78
CA GLN A 109 -0.37 -9.44 18.78
C GLN A 109 1.15 -9.60 18.94
N THR A 110 1.61 -10.74 19.49
CA THR A 110 3.03 -11.01 19.70
C THR A 110 3.71 -11.59 18.45
N GLY A 111 2.96 -11.80 17.36
CA GLY A 111 3.47 -12.11 16.00
C GLY A 111 3.99 -13.53 15.81
N ASN A 112 4.57 -14.16 16.84
CA ASN A 112 5.22 -15.46 16.77
C ASN A 112 4.45 -16.61 17.43
N MET A 113 3.24 -16.37 17.96
CA MET A 113 2.50 -17.36 18.78
C MET A 113 1.15 -17.75 18.17
N MET A 114 1.08 -17.85 16.84
CA MET A 114 -0.17 -18.16 16.15
C MET A 114 -0.64 -19.60 16.39
N GLU A 115 0.29 -20.54 16.56
CA GLU A 115 -0.03 -21.93 16.89
C GLU A 115 -0.64 -22.05 18.30
N GLU A 116 -0.09 -21.34 19.29
CA GLU A 116 -0.62 -21.28 20.64
C GLU A 116 -1.97 -20.56 20.67
N ALA A 117 -2.13 -19.49 19.88
CA ALA A 117 -3.42 -18.82 19.71
C ALA A 117 -4.48 -19.78 19.15
N ARG A 118 -4.12 -20.57 18.12
CA ARG A 118 -5.03 -21.56 17.51
C ARG A 118 -5.37 -22.69 18.49
N SER A 119 -4.37 -23.22 19.19
CA SER A 119 -4.57 -24.26 20.22
C SER A 119 -5.51 -23.77 21.32
N LEU A 120 -5.32 -22.54 21.81
CA LEU A 120 -6.20 -21.96 22.82
C LEU A 120 -7.62 -21.72 22.27
N PHE A 121 -7.73 -21.25 21.03
CA PHE A 121 -9.01 -21.06 20.36
C PHE A 121 -9.78 -22.37 20.23
N ASP A 122 -9.14 -23.46 19.81
CA ASP A 122 -9.79 -24.76 19.65
C ASP A 122 -10.34 -25.28 20.99
N LEU A 123 -9.65 -25.01 22.11
CA LEU A 123 -10.10 -25.34 23.47
C LEU A 123 -11.29 -24.50 23.98
N MET A 124 -11.66 -23.40 23.31
CA MET A 124 -12.76 -22.55 23.75
C MET A 124 -14.10 -23.33 23.78
N PRO A 125 -14.81 -23.37 24.92
CA PRO A 125 -16.10 -24.07 25.03
C PRO A 125 -17.18 -23.48 24.12
N CYS A 126 -17.22 -22.15 24.01
CA CYS A 126 -18.12 -21.41 23.14
C CYS A 126 -17.30 -20.41 22.33
N LYS A 127 -17.53 -20.38 21.01
CA LYS A 127 -16.88 -19.46 20.07
C LYS A 127 -17.93 -18.51 19.52
N ASP A 128 -17.79 -17.22 19.78
CA ASP A 128 -18.64 -16.20 19.16
C ASP A 128 -17.99 -15.65 17.89
N ILE A 129 -18.70 -14.80 17.16
CA ILE A 129 -18.19 -14.20 15.92
C ILE A 129 -16.90 -13.40 16.15
N MET A 130 -16.71 -12.85 17.36
CA MET A 130 -15.48 -12.16 17.71
C MET A 130 -14.32 -13.14 17.88
N SER A 131 -14.53 -14.29 18.52
CA SER A 131 -13.52 -15.36 18.62
C SER A 131 -12.97 -15.73 17.24
N TRP A 132 -13.88 -15.96 16.28
CA TRP A 132 -13.52 -16.29 14.90
C TRP A 132 -12.80 -15.14 14.19
N ASN A 133 -13.33 -13.92 14.29
CA ASN A 133 -12.74 -12.73 13.66
C ASN A 133 -11.33 -12.42 14.21
N THR A 134 -11.08 -12.65 15.50
CA THR A 134 -9.75 -12.47 16.12
C THR A 134 -8.73 -13.42 15.49
N VAL A 135 -9.04 -14.71 15.37
CA VAL A 135 -8.14 -15.69 14.75
C VAL A 135 -7.95 -15.41 13.25
N LEU A 136 -9.02 -15.05 12.55
CA LEU A 136 -8.97 -14.68 11.13
C LEU A 136 -8.03 -13.48 10.89
N GLU A 137 -8.12 -12.44 11.74
CA GLU A 137 -7.22 -11.29 11.68
C GLU A 137 -5.76 -11.70 11.97
N GLY A 138 -5.54 -12.63 12.89
CA GLY A 138 -4.20 -13.18 13.16
C GLY A 138 -3.58 -13.83 11.94
N TYR A 139 -4.33 -14.72 11.27
CA TYR A 139 -3.85 -15.35 10.04
C TYR A 139 -3.62 -14.33 8.92
N ALA A 140 -4.56 -13.39 8.72
CA ALA A 140 -4.38 -12.31 7.73
C ALA A 140 -3.08 -11.52 7.99
N ASN A 141 -2.82 -11.10 9.23
CA ASN A 141 -1.61 -10.37 9.59
C ASN A 141 -0.31 -11.20 9.44
N SER A 142 -0.39 -12.52 9.64
CA SER A 142 0.76 -13.42 9.47
C SER A 142 1.10 -13.72 8.00
N GLY A 143 0.18 -13.42 7.07
CA GLY A 143 0.32 -13.73 5.65
C GLY A 143 -0.01 -15.17 5.25
N ASP A 144 -0.40 -16.03 6.20
CA ASP A 144 -0.91 -17.39 5.93
C ASP A 144 -2.36 -17.31 5.43
N VAL A 145 -2.50 -17.13 4.12
CA VAL A 145 -3.81 -16.97 3.47
C VAL A 145 -4.57 -18.28 3.40
N GLU A 146 -3.90 -19.42 3.23
CA GLU A 146 -4.59 -20.71 3.22
C GLU A 146 -5.25 -21.00 4.59
N ALA A 147 -4.59 -20.67 5.70
CA ALA A 147 -5.20 -20.79 7.03
C ALA A 147 -6.35 -19.79 7.23
N CYS A 148 -6.18 -18.56 6.75
CA CYS A 148 -7.23 -17.53 6.77
C CYS A 148 -8.50 -18.01 6.03
N GLU A 149 -8.36 -18.57 4.82
CA GLU A 149 -9.46 -19.17 4.06
C GLU A 149 -10.12 -20.32 4.82
N ARG A 150 -9.34 -21.26 5.37
CA ARG A 150 -9.89 -22.40 6.14
C ARG A 150 -10.72 -21.94 7.32
N VAL A 151 -10.19 -21.01 8.13
CA VAL A 151 -10.90 -20.46 9.28
C VAL A 151 -12.19 -19.76 8.85
N PHE A 152 -12.16 -18.98 7.76
CA PHE A 152 -13.35 -18.30 7.24
C PHE A 152 -14.44 -19.29 6.79
N GLU A 153 -14.05 -20.39 6.15
CA GLU A 153 -14.99 -21.43 5.73
C GLU A 153 -15.54 -22.26 6.89
N GLU A 154 -14.82 -22.37 8.00
CA GLU A 154 -15.30 -22.98 9.26
C GLU A 154 -16.30 -22.11 10.04
N MET A 155 -16.38 -20.80 9.75
CA MET A 155 -17.25 -19.86 10.48
C MET A 155 -18.74 -20.17 10.27
N PRO A 156 -19.51 -20.41 11.36
CA PRO A 156 -20.95 -20.65 11.26
C PRO A 156 -21.75 -19.40 10.82
N GLU A 157 -21.32 -18.23 11.28
CA GLU A 157 -21.91 -16.93 10.96
C GLU A 157 -20.80 -15.96 10.58
N ARG A 158 -21.07 -15.13 9.56
CA ARG A 158 -20.11 -14.17 9.01
C ARG A 158 -20.72 -12.78 9.01
N ASN A 159 -19.93 -11.78 9.38
CA ASN A 159 -20.33 -10.38 9.31
C ASN A 159 -19.32 -9.58 8.49
N VAL A 160 -19.55 -8.26 8.39
CA VAL A 160 -18.66 -7.36 7.65
C VAL A 160 -17.20 -7.43 8.11
N PHE A 161 -16.95 -7.72 9.40
CA PHE A 161 -15.59 -7.85 9.92
C PHE A 161 -14.92 -9.15 9.47
N SER A 162 -15.67 -10.26 9.43
CA SER A 162 -15.19 -11.54 8.88
C SER A 162 -14.77 -11.37 7.42
N TRP A 163 -15.62 -10.74 6.61
CA TRP A 163 -15.34 -10.47 5.19
C TRP A 163 -14.14 -9.53 5.01
N ASN A 164 -14.04 -8.47 5.81
CA ASN A 164 -12.91 -7.55 5.77
C ASN A 164 -11.59 -8.22 6.18
N GLY A 165 -11.61 -9.14 7.15
CA GLY A 165 -10.45 -9.94 7.52
C GLY A 165 -9.93 -10.79 6.35
N LEU A 166 -10.84 -11.46 5.64
CA LEU A 166 -10.49 -12.26 4.45
C LEU A 166 -9.96 -11.39 3.30
N ILE A 167 -10.63 -10.26 3.00
CA ILE A 167 -10.18 -9.29 1.98
C ILE A 167 -8.79 -8.75 2.31
N LYS A 168 -8.51 -8.45 3.58
CA LYS A 168 -7.19 -8.00 4.04
C LYS A 168 -6.12 -9.07 3.80
N GLY A 169 -6.39 -10.32 4.15
CA GLY A 169 -5.48 -11.44 3.89
C GLY A 169 -5.13 -11.60 2.40
N TYR A 170 -6.12 -11.54 1.51
CA TYR A 170 -5.88 -11.57 0.07
C TYR A 170 -5.10 -10.35 -0.44
N THR A 171 -5.40 -9.17 0.10
CA THR A 171 -4.72 -7.93 -0.31
C THR A 171 -3.24 -7.95 0.09
N GLN A 172 -2.92 -8.45 1.29
CA GLN A 172 -1.55 -8.54 1.81
C GLN A 172 -0.70 -9.60 1.10
N SER A 173 -1.32 -10.70 0.66
CA SER A 173 -0.65 -11.75 -0.13
C SER A 173 -0.56 -11.44 -1.63
N GLY A 174 -1.13 -10.32 -2.09
CA GLY A 174 -1.14 -9.94 -3.51
C GLY A 174 -2.11 -10.75 -4.38
N ARG A 175 -3.01 -11.55 -3.78
CA ARG A 175 -4.05 -12.33 -4.48
C ARG A 175 -5.27 -11.45 -4.79
N LEU A 176 -5.06 -10.42 -5.60
CA LEU A 176 -6.06 -9.37 -5.85
C LEU A 176 -7.29 -9.88 -6.61
N ASP A 177 -7.14 -10.91 -7.42
CA ASP A 177 -8.26 -11.62 -8.09
C ASP A 177 -9.27 -12.14 -7.07
N LYS A 178 -8.77 -12.73 -5.99
CA LYS A 178 -9.59 -13.27 -4.89
C LYS A 178 -10.30 -12.19 -4.09
N VAL A 179 -9.77 -10.97 -4.04
CA VAL A 179 -10.47 -9.83 -3.41
C VAL A 179 -11.79 -9.53 -4.13
N LEU A 180 -11.80 -9.58 -5.45
CA LEU A 180 -13.00 -9.30 -6.25
C LEU A 180 -14.05 -10.42 -6.11
N ASP A 181 -13.61 -11.69 -6.15
CA ASP A 181 -14.47 -12.85 -5.90
C ASP A 181 -15.10 -12.78 -4.49
N CYS A 182 -14.29 -12.41 -3.49
CA CYS A 182 -14.72 -12.25 -2.11
C CYS A 182 -15.80 -11.18 -1.97
N PHE A 183 -15.60 -10.01 -2.60
CA PHE A 183 -16.61 -8.95 -2.60
C PHE A 183 -17.91 -9.38 -3.30
N LYS A 184 -17.80 -10.12 -4.40
CA LYS A 184 -18.97 -10.66 -5.10
C LYS A 184 -19.75 -11.62 -4.20
N ARG A 185 -19.08 -12.60 -3.57
CA ARG A 185 -19.72 -13.53 -2.61
C ARG A 185 -20.37 -12.78 -1.45
N MET A 186 -19.68 -11.80 -0.86
CA MET A 186 -20.20 -10.98 0.23
C MET A 186 -21.53 -10.28 -0.13
N VAL A 187 -21.60 -9.66 -1.31
CA VAL A 187 -22.76 -8.85 -1.72
C VAL A 187 -23.87 -9.69 -2.36
N ASP A 188 -23.51 -10.65 -3.21
CA ASP A 188 -24.47 -11.41 -4.02
C ASP A 188 -24.98 -12.66 -3.31
N GLU A 189 -24.14 -13.38 -2.57
CA GLU A 189 -24.50 -14.64 -1.90
C GLU A 189 -24.96 -14.38 -0.45
N ASP A 190 -24.08 -13.81 0.37
CA ASP A 190 -24.32 -13.64 1.81
C ASP A 190 -25.11 -12.36 2.15
N LYS A 191 -25.38 -11.51 1.16
CA LYS A 191 -26.14 -10.25 1.27
C LYS A 191 -25.63 -9.30 2.37
N VAL A 192 -24.34 -9.36 2.68
CA VAL A 192 -23.71 -8.51 3.69
C VAL A 192 -23.42 -7.13 3.08
N VAL A 193 -23.83 -6.07 3.79
CA VAL A 193 -23.60 -4.70 3.34
C VAL A 193 -22.13 -4.33 3.55
N PRO A 194 -21.39 -3.92 2.50
CA PRO A 194 -20.00 -3.51 2.64
C PRO A 194 -19.89 -2.16 3.37
N ASN A 195 -18.79 -1.99 4.10
CA ASN A 195 -18.47 -0.70 4.74
C ASN A 195 -17.36 0.03 3.98
N ASP A 196 -16.98 1.21 4.47
CA ASP A 196 -15.94 2.04 3.85
C ASP A 196 -14.63 1.29 3.61
N ALA A 197 -14.19 0.51 4.61
CA ALA A 197 -12.95 -0.26 4.53
C ALA A 197 -13.03 -1.35 3.47
N THR A 198 -14.19 -2.03 3.34
CA THR A 198 -14.43 -3.00 2.27
C THR A 198 -14.31 -2.33 0.90
N LEU A 199 -15.05 -1.24 0.68
CA LEU A 199 -15.12 -0.56 -0.62
C LEU A 199 -13.75 0.01 -1.02
N THR A 200 -13.04 0.65 -0.10
CA THR A 200 -11.70 1.20 -0.33
C THR A 200 -10.70 0.10 -0.69
N SER A 201 -10.73 -1.05 0.00
CA SER A 201 -9.83 -2.17 -0.27
C SER A 201 -10.09 -2.79 -1.64
N VAL A 202 -11.37 -2.96 -2.00
CA VAL A 202 -11.78 -3.52 -3.29
C VAL A 202 -11.46 -2.56 -4.43
N LEU A 203 -11.69 -1.25 -4.27
CA LEU A 203 -11.28 -0.25 -5.26
C LEU A 203 -9.76 -0.22 -5.47
N SER A 204 -8.98 -0.34 -4.39
CA SER A 204 -7.52 -0.47 -4.50
C SER A 204 -7.10 -1.72 -5.27
N ALA A 205 -7.78 -2.85 -5.07
CA ALA A 205 -7.55 -4.07 -5.84
C ALA A 205 -7.92 -3.87 -7.33
N CYS A 206 -9.05 -3.22 -7.63
CA CYS A 206 -9.44 -2.87 -9.00
C CYS A 206 -8.39 -1.98 -9.68
N ALA A 207 -7.89 -0.97 -8.98
CA ALA A 207 -6.88 -0.05 -9.47
C ALA A 207 -5.57 -0.76 -9.85
N LYS A 208 -5.15 -1.74 -9.03
CA LYS A 208 -3.93 -2.54 -9.27
C LYS A 208 -4.11 -3.58 -10.39
N LEU A 209 -5.32 -4.10 -10.57
CA LEU A 209 -5.64 -5.08 -11.61
C LEU A 209 -6.03 -4.44 -12.95
N GLY A 210 -6.35 -3.14 -12.96
CA GLY A 210 -7.00 -2.50 -14.10
C GLY A 210 -8.44 -2.98 -14.33
N ALA A 211 -9.12 -3.48 -13.30
CA ALA A 211 -10.47 -4.06 -13.39
C ALA A 211 -11.55 -2.98 -13.44
N PHE A 212 -11.62 -2.28 -14.57
CA PHE A 212 -12.41 -1.06 -14.76
C PHE A 212 -13.93 -1.28 -14.57
N GLU A 213 -14.49 -2.31 -15.20
CA GLU A 213 -15.94 -2.58 -15.11
C GLU A 213 -16.34 -3.08 -13.72
N PHE A 214 -15.45 -3.80 -13.02
CA PHE A 214 -15.66 -4.13 -11.62
C PHE A 214 -15.66 -2.86 -10.75
N GLY A 215 -14.67 -1.97 -10.95
CA GLY A 215 -14.58 -0.68 -10.27
C GLY A 215 -15.85 0.16 -10.42
N LYS A 216 -16.45 0.23 -11.63
CA LYS A 216 -17.73 0.91 -11.87
C LYS A 216 -18.90 0.30 -11.11
N ARG A 217 -18.95 -1.03 -10.97
CA ARG A 217 -19.98 -1.69 -10.16
C ARG A 217 -19.82 -1.34 -8.68
N VAL A 218 -18.59 -1.30 -8.18
CA VAL A 218 -18.29 -0.89 -6.80
C VAL A 218 -18.64 0.58 -6.57
N HIS A 219 -18.35 1.47 -7.53
CA HIS A 219 -18.74 2.87 -7.50
C HIS A 219 -20.26 3.02 -7.34
N LYS A 220 -21.05 2.44 -8.26
CA LYS A 220 -22.52 2.44 -8.18
C LYS A 220 -23.04 1.87 -6.87
N ARG A 221 -22.39 0.81 -6.36
CA ARG A 221 -22.76 0.23 -5.06
C ARG A 221 -22.51 1.21 -3.91
N GLY A 222 -21.38 1.90 -3.89
CA GLY A 222 -21.05 2.91 -2.88
C GLY A 222 -22.01 4.11 -2.93
N GLU A 223 -22.38 4.59 -4.12
CA GLU A 223 -23.41 5.63 -4.30
C GLU A 223 -24.76 5.19 -3.74
N SER A 224 -25.18 3.94 -4.02
CA SER A 224 -26.44 3.40 -3.49
C SER A 224 -26.47 3.34 -1.96
N LEU A 225 -25.30 3.31 -1.32
CA LEU A 225 -25.11 3.29 0.12
C LEU A 225 -24.83 4.71 0.69
N GLY A 226 -24.74 5.73 -0.16
CA GLY A 226 -24.53 7.13 0.22
C GLY A 226 -23.09 7.50 0.59
N PHE A 227 -22.10 6.68 0.24
CA PHE A 227 -20.69 6.98 0.55
C PHE A 227 -20.14 8.17 -0.25
N ASP A 228 -20.68 8.42 -1.44
CA ASP A 228 -20.33 9.54 -2.33
C ASP A 228 -20.51 10.91 -1.66
N LYS A 229 -21.43 11.02 -0.70
CA LYS A 229 -21.79 12.30 -0.05
C LYS A 229 -21.02 12.56 1.25
N VAL A 230 -20.55 11.51 1.90
CA VAL A 230 -20.08 11.57 3.30
C VAL A 230 -18.61 11.16 3.41
N ASN A 231 -18.12 10.28 2.54
CA ASN A 231 -16.83 9.62 2.74
C ASN A 231 -15.77 10.04 1.72
N VAL A 232 -14.84 10.89 2.16
CA VAL A 232 -13.71 11.34 1.32
C VAL A 232 -12.74 10.21 0.98
N ASN A 233 -12.56 9.20 1.83
CA ASN A 233 -11.66 8.08 1.56
C ASN A 233 -12.17 7.23 0.39
N PHE A 234 -13.47 6.94 0.40
CA PHE A 234 -14.13 6.26 -0.72
C PHE A 234 -13.97 7.04 -2.03
N MET A 235 -14.18 8.37 -2.00
CA MET A 235 -14.00 9.22 -3.18
C MET A 235 -12.55 9.25 -3.65
N ASN A 236 -11.58 9.37 -2.76
CA ASN A 236 -10.15 9.30 -3.10
C ASN A 236 -9.79 7.95 -3.73
N ALA A 237 -10.32 6.85 -3.20
CA ALA A 237 -10.11 5.52 -3.76
C ALA A 237 -10.74 5.36 -5.16
N LEU A 238 -11.87 6.02 -5.43
CA LEU A 238 -12.47 6.07 -6.76
C LEU A 238 -11.61 6.86 -7.75
N VAL A 239 -11.09 8.03 -7.36
CA VAL A 239 -10.18 8.83 -8.20
C VAL A 239 -8.94 8.01 -8.55
N ASP A 240 -8.31 7.35 -7.56
CA ASP A 240 -7.13 6.49 -7.78
C ASP A 240 -7.46 5.30 -8.71
N MET A 241 -8.62 4.66 -8.51
CA MET A 241 -9.06 3.54 -9.32
C MET A 241 -9.30 3.93 -10.77
N TYR A 242 -10.06 5.00 -11.02
CA TYR A 242 -10.34 5.49 -12.37
C TYR A 242 -9.06 5.96 -13.07
N ALA A 243 -8.21 6.71 -12.37
CA ALA A 243 -6.92 7.12 -12.90
C ALA A 243 -6.08 5.90 -13.28
N LYS A 244 -5.87 4.92 -12.40
CA LYS A 244 -5.04 3.74 -12.74
C LYS A 244 -5.64 2.82 -13.80
N CYS A 245 -6.96 2.85 -13.99
CA CYS A 245 -7.62 2.16 -15.11
C CYS A 245 -7.53 2.93 -16.45
N GLY A 246 -6.90 4.10 -16.48
CA GLY A 246 -6.76 4.93 -17.67
C GLY A 246 -7.97 5.81 -17.99
N ALA A 247 -8.96 5.89 -17.10
CA ALA A 247 -10.17 6.69 -17.25
C ALA A 247 -10.03 8.03 -16.51
N ILE A 248 -9.10 8.87 -16.97
CA ILE A 248 -8.74 10.11 -16.27
C ILE A 248 -9.90 11.11 -16.19
N GLU A 249 -10.75 11.17 -17.21
CA GLU A 249 -11.92 12.05 -17.24
C GLU A 249 -12.92 11.71 -16.12
N MET A 250 -13.20 10.40 -15.92
CA MET A 250 -14.04 9.94 -14.81
C MET A 250 -13.39 10.20 -13.44
N ALA A 251 -12.06 10.07 -13.34
CA ALA A 251 -11.35 10.43 -12.12
C ALA A 251 -11.53 11.92 -11.79
N MET A 252 -11.48 12.79 -12.80
CA MET A 252 -11.71 14.24 -12.65
C MET A 252 -13.16 14.57 -12.30
N GLU A 253 -14.14 13.90 -12.91
CA GLU A 253 -15.55 14.02 -12.55
C GLU A 253 -15.77 13.72 -11.06
N VAL A 254 -15.26 12.58 -10.59
CA VAL A 254 -15.34 12.20 -9.17
C VAL A 254 -14.64 13.23 -8.28
N PHE A 255 -13.41 13.63 -8.61
CA PHE A 255 -12.65 14.62 -7.84
C PHE A 255 -13.39 15.97 -7.69
N ASN A 256 -14.06 16.42 -8.76
CA ASN A 256 -14.83 17.66 -8.77
C ASN A 256 -16.08 17.61 -7.88
N THR A 257 -16.61 16.43 -7.56
CA THR A 257 -17.72 16.28 -6.62
C THR A 257 -17.29 16.34 -5.15
N ILE A 258 -15.98 16.24 -4.84
CA ILE A 258 -15.45 16.26 -3.47
C ILE A 258 -15.52 17.69 -2.92
N LYS A 259 -16.49 17.94 -2.02
CA LYS A 259 -16.72 19.27 -1.42
C LYS A 259 -15.57 19.74 -0.51
N ARG A 260 -14.98 18.82 0.26
CA ARG A 260 -13.90 19.11 1.20
C ARG A 260 -12.71 18.19 0.92
N ARG A 261 -11.83 18.68 0.06
CA ARG A 261 -10.61 17.99 -0.36
C ARG A 261 -9.60 17.98 0.78
N ASP A 262 -9.07 16.81 1.08
CA ASP A 262 -7.94 16.63 1.99
C ASP A 262 -6.63 16.46 1.21
N LEU A 263 -5.51 16.35 1.93
CA LEU A 263 -4.19 16.14 1.33
C LEU A 263 -4.16 14.91 0.40
N ILE A 264 -4.87 13.84 0.77
CA ILE A 264 -4.95 12.62 -0.04
C ILE A 264 -5.70 12.91 -1.35
N SER A 265 -6.77 13.69 -1.32
CA SER A 265 -7.54 14.10 -2.52
C SER A 265 -6.62 14.79 -3.54
N TRP A 266 -5.87 15.80 -3.09
CA TRP A 266 -4.93 16.56 -3.92
C TRP A 266 -3.81 15.68 -4.46
N ASN A 267 -3.21 14.86 -3.60
CA ASN A 267 -2.15 13.95 -4.02
C ASN A 267 -2.63 12.95 -5.06
N THR A 268 -3.84 12.42 -4.91
CA THR A 268 -4.40 11.42 -5.83
C THR A 268 -4.61 12.02 -7.22
N VAL A 269 -5.19 13.22 -7.32
CA VAL A 269 -5.44 13.86 -8.62
C VAL A 269 -4.15 14.31 -9.30
N ILE A 270 -3.21 14.91 -8.56
CA ILE A 270 -1.92 15.39 -9.10
C ILE A 270 -1.11 14.20 -9.66
N ASN A 271 -1.01 13.11 -8.89
CA ASN A 271 -0.30 11.91 -9.34
C ASN A 271 -1.00 11.22 -10.52
N GLY A 272 -2.34 11.15 -10.50
CA GLY A 272 -3.12 10.59 -11.58
C GLY A 272 -2.90 11.33 -12.90
N LEU A 273 -3.05 12.66 -12.89
CA LEU A 273 -2.83 13.50 -14.08
C LEU A 273 -1.38 13.42 -14.58
N ALA A 274 -0.41 13.48 -13.67
CA ALA A 274 1.01 13.37 -14.02
C ALA A 274 1.33 12.05 -14.74
N ALA A 275 0.80 10.93 -14.24
CA ALA A 275 1.03 9.60 -14.81
C ALA A 275 0.43 9.43 -16.22
N HIS A 276 -0.65 10.16 -16.53
CA HIS A 276 -1.32 10.15 -17.83
C HIS A 276 -0.86 11.25 -18.79
N GLY A 277 0.21 11.97 -18.44
CA GLY A 277 0.79 12.99 -19.32
C GLY A 277 0.08 14.35 -19.27
N HIS A 278 -0.92 14.53 -18.40
CA HIS A 278 -1.59 15.80 -18.13
C HIS A 278 -0.77 16.67 -17.16
N GLY A 279 0.52 16.87 -17.45
CA GLY A 279 1.46 17.51 -16.53
C GLY A 279 1.12 18.97 -16.21
N THR A 280 0.58 19.73 -17.18
CA THR A 280 0.15 21.12 -16.97
C THR A 280 -0.98 21.19 -15.95
N GLU A 281 -2.02 20.38 -16.13
CA GLU A 281 -3.16 20.32 -15.21
C GLU A 281 -2.71 19.86 -13.82
N ALA A 282 -1.77 18.91 -13.73
CA ALA A 282 -1.20 18.50 -12.45
C ALA A 282 -0.51 19.65 -11.70
N LEU A 283 0.24 20.50 -12.41
CA LEU A 283 0.89 21.69 -11.83
C LEU A 283 -0.10 22.81 -11.48
N ASP A 284 -1.19 22.93 -12.24
CA ASP A 284 -2.30 23.84 -11.94
C ASP A 284 -3.00 23.42 -10.63
N PHE A 285 -3.31 22.13 -10.46
CA PHE A 285 -3.86 21.60 -9.21
C PHE A 285 -2.89 21.71 -8.03
N PHE A 286 -1.58 21.56 -8.27
CA PHE A 286 -0.58 21.83 -7.23
C PHE A 286 -0.59 23.31 -6.80
N SER A 287 -0.77 24.22 -7.75
CA SER A 287 -0.91 25.65 -7.44
C SER A 287 -2.22 25.93 -6.69
N GLU A 288 -3.34 25.35 -7.12
CA GLU A 288 -4.64 25.45 -6.45
C GLU A 288 -4.55 24.92 -5.00
N MET A 289 -3.96 23.74 -4.78
CA MET A 289 -3.69 23.16 -3.47
C MET A 289 -2.99 24.15 -2.52
N ARG A 290 -1.95 24.84 -3.03
CA ARG A 290 -1.22 25.86 -2.27
C ARG A 290 -2.09 27.08 -1.96
N THR A 291 -2.89 27.55 -2.91
CA THR A 291 -3.81 28.68 -2.69
C THR A 291 -4.91 28.35 -1.68
N CYS A 292 -5.33 27.09 -1.60
CA CYS A 292 -6.25 26.60 -0.57
C CYS A 292 -5.59 26.42 0.81
N GLY A 293 -4.29 26.72 0.95
CA GLY A 293 -3.56 26.61 2.22
C GLY A 293 -3.25 25.17 2.63
N VAL A 294 -3.39 24.20 1.73
CA VAL A 294 -3.03 22.81 2.01
C VAL A 294 -1.52 22.65 1.80
N ARG A 295 -0.79 22.29 2.86
CA ARG A 295 0.66 22.13 2.80
C ARG A 295 1.02 20.87 1.99
N PRO A 296 1.81 20.99 0.91
CA PRO A 296 2.38 19.85 0.20
C PRO A 296 3.18 18.92 1.11
N ASP A 297 3.11 17.63 0.82
CA ASP A 297 3.93 16.61 1.46
C ASP A 297 4.84 15.91 0.46
N LYS A 298 5.57 14.90 0.95
CA LYS A 298 6.44 14.05 0.12
C LYS A 298 5.68 13.44 -1.08
N ILE A 299 4.44 13.00 -0.89
CA ILE A 299 3.68 12.35 -1.98
C ILE A 299 3.27 13.41 -3.03
N THR A 300 2.97 14.64 -2.60
CA THR A 300 2.72 15.76 -3.52
C THR A 300 3.91 16.01 -4.45
N PHE A 301 5.12 16.07 -3.90
CA PHE A 301 6.32 16.36 -4.68
C PHE A 301 6.71 15.24 -5.63
N VAL A 302 6.42 13.97 -5.32
CA VAL A 302 6.53 12.89 -6.31
C VAL A 302 5.67 13.20 -7.54
N GLY A 303 4.40 13.59 -7.35
CA GLY A 303 3.49 13.91 -8.45
C GLY A 303 3.93 15.11 -9.28
N VAL A 304 4.37 16.19 -8.61
CA VAL A 304 4.90 17.40 -9.27
C VAL A 304 6.14 17.08 -10.10
N LEU A 305 7.10 16.36 -9.54
CA LEU A 305 8.32 15.97 -10.27
C LEU A 305 8.02 14.99 -11.41
N CYS A 306 7.02 14.12 -11.24
CA CYS A 306 6.54 13.25 -12.30
C CYS A 306 5.92 14.06 -13.45
N ALA A 307 5.13 15.10 -13.15
CA ALA A 307 4.57 16.01 -14.16
C ALA A 307 5.69 16.72 -14.94
N CYS A 308 6.70 17.27 -14.25
CA CYS A 308 7.88 17.86 -14.89
C CYS A 308 8.63 16.86 -15.79
N ARG A 309 8.83 15.62 -15.31
CA ARG A 309 9.44 14.52 -16.08
C ARG A 309 8.68 14.22 -17.37
N HIS A 310 7.35 14.09 -17.30
CA HIS A 310 6.54 13.77 -18.49
C HIS A 310 6.51 14.91 -19.51
N MET A 311 6.57 16.16 -19.04
CA MET A 311 6.62 17.35 -19.90
C MET A 311 8.02 17.77 -20.36
N GLY A 312 9.09 17.18 -19.79
CA GLY A 312 10.47 17.59 -20.05
C GLY A 312 10.85 18.94 -19.45
N LEU A 313 10.16 19.41 -18.40
CA LEU A 313 10.42 20.68 -17.74
C LEU A 313 11.61 20.56 -16.76
N VAL A 314 12.83 20.55 -17.28
CA VAL A 314 14.06 20.34 -16.50
C VAL A 314 14.26 21.42 -15.43
N GLU A 315 14.16 22.70 -15.82
CA GLU A 315 14.39 23.83 -14.91
C GLU A 315 13.34 23.88 -13.79
N ASP A 316 12.06 23.68 -14.13
CA ASP A 316 10.98 23.65 -13.14
C ASP A 316 11.15 22.45 -12.20
N GLY A 317 11.54 21.28 -12.72
CA GLY A 317 11.83 20.10 -11.90
C GLY A 317 12.95 20.35 -10.88
N LEU A 318 14.04 21.00 -11.29
CA LEU A 318 15.13 21.39 -10.39
C LEU A 318 14.69 22.44 -9.34
N ALA A 319 13.86 23.39 -9.75
CA ALA A 319 13.29 24.40 -8.85
C ALA A 319 12.35 23.78 -7.81
N TYR A 320 11.45 22.89 -8.23
CA TYR A 320 10.54 22.18 -7.33
C TYR A 320 11.30 21.23 -6.39
N TYR A 321 12.31 20.52 -6.89
CA TYR A 321 13.15 19.68 -6.03
C TYR A 321 13.88 20.49 -4.96
N SER A 322 14.36 21.70 -5.30
CA SER A 322 15.02 22.59 -4.35
C SER A 322 14.03 23.18 -3.33
N SER A 323 12.85 23.61 -3.78
CA SER A 323 11.81 24.16 -2.89
C SER A 323 11.27 23.13 -1.90
N MET A 324 11.23 21.84 -2.27
CA MET A 324 10.86 20.75 -1.36
C MET A 324 11.66 20.80 -0.05
N PHE A 325 12.98 21.02 -0.13
CA PHE A 325 13.84 21.13 1.04
C PHE A 325 13.78 22.55 1.66
N ASN A 326 13.94 23.59 0.84
CA ASN A 326 14.11 24.96 1.31
C ASN A 326 12.82 25.56 1.90
N ASP A 327 11.68 25.33 1.24
CA ASP A 327 10.41 25.99 1.57
C ASP A 327 9.52 25.09 2.43
N TYR A 328 9.59 23.78 2.22
CA TYR A 328 8.70 22.81 2.90
C TYR A 328 9.41 21.92 3.93
N SER A 329 10.74 21.98 4.01
CA SER A 329 11.54 21.14 4.92
C SER A 329 11.31 19.63 4.73
N ILE A 330 11.02 19.21 3.50
CA ILE A 330 10.82 17.81 3.14
C ILE A 330 12.17 17.23 2.68
N THR A 331 12.58 16.15 3.31
CA THR A 331 13.81 15.44 2.94
C THR A 331 13.58 14.63 1.66
N PRO A 332 14.45 14.73 0.64
CA PRO A 332 14.34 13.90 -0.55
C PRO A 332 14.38 12.40 -0.24
N GLN A 333 13.45 11.65 -0.85
CA GLN A 333 13.38 10.20 -0.79
C GLN A 333 13.78 9.60 -2.14
N ILE A 334 13.87 8.27 -2.20
CA ILE A 334 14.30 7.56 -3.41
C ILE A 334 13.38 7.86 -4.60
N GLU A 335 12.08 8.03 -4.35
CA GLU A 335 11.05 8.34 -5.34
C GLU A 335 11.28 9.73 -5.97
N HIS A 336 11.57 10.75 -5.16
CA HIS A 336 11.89 12.10 -5.64
C HIS A 336 13.17 12.09 -6.50
N CYS A 337 14.21 11.40 -6.02
CA CYS A 337 15.48 11.30 -6.71
C CYS A 337 15.32 10.54 -8.04
N GLY A 338 14.50 9.48 -8.05
CA GLY A 338 14.16 8.72 -9.25
C GLY A 338 13.48 9.59 -10.30
N CYS A 339 12.49 10.41 -9.93
CA CYS A 339 11.86 11.35 -10.86
C CYS A 339 12.87 12.35 -11.45
N MET A 340 13.80 12.87 -10.65
CA MET A 340 14.84 13.79 -11.12
C MET A 340 15.83 13.14 -12.07
N VAL A 341 16.32 11.94 -11.75
CA VAL A 341 17.22 11.20 -12.63
C VAL A 341 16.54 10.87 -13.95
N ASP A 342 15.28 10.46 -13.93
CA ASP A 342 14.51 10.16 -15.13
C ASP A 342 14.28 11.41 -15.99
N LEU A 343 13.92 12.55 -15.37
CA LEU A 343 13.79 13.84 -16.05
C LEU A 343 15.09 14.25 -16.76
N LEU A 344 16.23 14.22 -16.06
CA LEU A 344 17.54 14.53 -16.65
C LEU A 344 17.93 13.52 -17.73
N SER A 345 17.62 12.25 -17.52
CA SER A 345 17.91 11.16 -18.46
C SER A 345 17.14 11.34 -19.77
N ARG A 346 15.85 11.65 -19.71
CA ARG A 346 14.98 11.93 -20.87
C ARG A 346 15.31 13.25 -21.57
N ALA A 347 15.97 14.17 -20.89
CA ALA A 347 16.50 15.40 -21.49
C ALA A 347 17.86 15.17 -22.18
N GLY A 348 18.43 13.96 -22.11
CA GLY A 348 19.77 13.66 -22.64
C GLY A 348 20.92 14.19 -21.78
N LEU A 349 20.65 14.73 -20.60
CA LEU A 349 21.63 15.32 -19.68
C LEU A 349 22.28 14.24 -18.80
N LEU A 350 22.77 13.16 -19.41
CA LEU A 350 23.24 11.95 -18.69
C LEU A 350 24.39 12.22 -17.73
N THR A 351 25.31 13.12 -18.07
CA THR A 351 26.41 13.50 -17.16
C THR A 351 25.88 14.18 -15.90
N GLN A 352 24.89 15.08 -16.04
CA GLN A 352 24.26 15.74 -14.89
C GLN A 352 23.46 14.75 -14.05
N ALA A 353 22.80 13.78 -14.69
CA ALA A 353 22.09 12.70 -14.00
C ALA A 353 23.04 11.84 -13.14
N VAL A 354 24.22 11.48 -13.66
CA VAL A 354 25.25 10.77 -12.88
C VAL A 354 25.78 11.64 -11.73
N GLU A 355 26.03 12.93 -11.98
CA GLU A 355 26.45 13.86 -10.93
C GLU A 355 25.39 14.00 -9.82
N PHE A 356 24.11 14.06 -10.20
CA PHE A 356 22.99 14.09 -9.26
C PHE A 356 22.95 12.83 -8.38
N ILE A 357 23.12 11.63 -8.97
CA ILE A 357 23.18 10.37 -8.22
C ILE A 357 24.36 10.35 -7.23
N ASN A 358 25.49 10.95 -7.58
CA ASN A 358 26.62 11.02 -6.66
C ASN A 358 26.38 11.97 -5.47
N LYS A 359 25.48 12.96 -5.63
CA LYS A 359 25.15 13.97 -4.61
C LYS A 359 23.88 13.67 -3.81
N MET A 360 23.04 12.75 -4.27
CA MET A 360 21.75 12.48 -3.65
C MET A 360 21.90 11.95 -2.20
N PRO A 361 20.97 12.27 -1.30
CA PRO A 361 21.09 11.93 0.12
C PRO A 361 20.80 10.46 0.45
N VAL A 362 20.28 9.69 -0.52
CA VAL A 362 19.87 8.29 -0.37
C VAL A 362 20.66 7.43 -1.36
N LYS A 363 21.00 6.19 -1.01
CA LYS A 363 21.68 5.31 -1.97
C LYS A 363 20.73 4.97 -3.14
N ALA A 364 21.20 5.14 -4.38
CA ALA A 364 20.43 4.78 -5.57
C ALA A 364 20.07 3.29 -5.60
N ASP A 365 18.84 3.01 -6.01
CA ASP A 365 18.28 1.66 -6.15
C ASP A 365 18.43 1.13 -7.59
N ALA A 366 17.95 -0.08 -7.84
CA ALA A 366 18.04 -0.70 -9.15
C ALA A 366 17.23 0.07 -10.21
N VAL A 367 16.11 0.70 -9.82
CA VAL A 367 15.23 1.43 -10.75
C VAL A 367 15.93 2.67 -11.31
N ILE A 368 16.63 3.43 -10.47
CA ILE A 368 17.41 4.60 -10.89
C ILE A 368 18.51 4.23 -11.89
N TRP A 369 19.30 3.19 -11.58
CA TRP A 369 20.36 2.76 -12.49
C TRP A 369 19.82 2.14 -13.78
N ALA A 370 18.71 1.40 -13.72
CA ALA A 370 18.04 0.89 -14.92
C ALA A 370 17.53 2.01 -15.83
N THR A 371 17.04 3.11 -15.23
CA THR A 371 16.62 4.32 -15.97
C THR A 371 17.78 4.94 -16.72
N LEU A 372 18.93 5.09 -16.07
CA LEU A 372 20.16 5.57 -16.72
C LEU A 372 20.67 4.63 -17.81
N LEU A 373 20.63 3.31 -17.58
CA LEU A 373 21.04 2.32 -18.58
C LEU A 373 20.15 2.39 -19.82
N GLY A 374 18.84 2.54 -19.62
CA GLY A 374 17.86 2.72 -20.70
C GLY A 374 18.14 3.99 -21.50
N ALA A 375 18.35 5.13 -20.83
CA ALA A 375 18.66 6.39 -21.50
C ALA A 375 20.03 6.35 -22.21
N SER A 376 21.02 5.66 -21.63
CA SER A 376 22.33 5.45 -22.26
C SER A 376 22.23 4.72 -23.59
N LYS A 377 21.25 3.81 -23.74
CA LYS A 377 20.92 3.19 -25.03
C LYS A 377 20.36 4.20 -26.01
N VAL A 378 19.39 5.01 -25.59
CA VAL A 378 18.73 6.01 -26.44
C VAL A 378 19.73 7.04 -26.97
N TYR A 379 20.60 7.56 -26.11
CA TYR A 379 21.59 8.59 -26.45
C TYR A 379 22.95 8.03 -26.88
N LYS A 380 23.09 6.70 -26.97
CA LYS A 380 24.31 5.98 -27.37
C LYS A 380 25.56 6.38 -26.56
N LYS A 381 25.40 6.59 -25.25
CA LYS A 381 26.49 6.93 -24.32
C LYS A 381 26.96 5.69 -23.57
N VAL A 382 28.01 5.05 -24.08
CA VAL A 382 28.47 3.75 -23.59
C VAL A 382 29.04 3.83 -22.18
N GLU A 383 29.77 4.91 -21.87
CA GLU A 383 30.45 5.06 -20.59
C GLU A 383 29.46 5.11 -19.43
N VAL A 384 28.33 5.79 -19.63
CA VAL A 384 27.23 5.86 -18.64
C VAL A 384 26.52 4.50 -18.54
N GLY A 385 26.36 3.79 -19.67
CA GLY A 385 25.77 2.45 -19.69
C GLY A 385 26.63 1.41 -18.97
N GLU A 386 27.95 1.44 -19.13
CA GLU A 386 28.90 0.57 -18.42
C GLU A 386 28.87 0.83 -16.90
N LEU A 387 28.85 2.11 -16.50
CA LEU A 387 28.70 2.51 -15.10
C LEU A 387 27.39 1.99 -14.49
N ALA A 388 26.26 2.24 -15.17
CA ALA A 388 24.95 1.84 -14.69
C ALA A 388 24.83 0.30 -14.56
N LEU A 389 25.37 -0.46 -15.53
CA LEU A 389 25.40 -1.92 -15.43
C LEU A 389 26.26 -2.39 -14.26
N GLY A 390 27.43 -1.78 -14.06
CA GLY A 390 28.33 -2.12 -12.95
C GLY A 390 27.66 -2.01 -11.58
N GLU A 391 26.83 -0.98 -11.38
CA GLU A 391 26.04 -0.83 -10.15
C GLU A 391 24.83 -1.78 -10.11
N LEU A 392 24.13 -1.99 -11.22
CA LEU A 392 23.01 -2.94 -11.30
C LEU A 392 23.41 -4.38 -10.98
N VAL A 393 24.59 -4.82 -11.41
CA VAL A 393 25.09 -6.18 -11.10
C VAL A 393 25.35 -6.35 -9.60
N LYS A 394 25.70 -5.28 -8.88
CA LYS A 394 25.87 -5.32 -7.42
C LYS A 394 24.52 -5.38 -6.69
N LEU A 395 23.50 -4.69 -7.21
CA LEU A 395 22.17 -4.61 -6.60
C LEU A 395 21.30 -5.82 -6.95
N GLU A 396 21.34 -6.25 -8.20
CA GLU A 396 20.55 -7.36 -8.76
C GLU A 396 21.43 -8.34 -9.56
N PRO A 397 22.27 -9.14 -8.90
CA PRO A 397 23.16 -10.09 -9.58
C PRO A 397 22.42 -11.14 -10.43
N ARG A 398 21.12 -11.32 -10.18
CA ARG A 398 20.26 -12.37 -10.76
C ARG A 398 19.32 -11.86 -11.86
N ASN A 399 19.45 -10.60 -12.29
CA ASN A 399 18.57 -10.02 -13.29
C ASN A 399 19.24 -10.03 -14.69
N PRO A 400 18.88 -10.98 -15.59
CA PRO A 400 19.49 -11.07 -16.91
C PRO A 400 19.12 -9.89 -17.83
N ALA A 401 18.06 -9.14 -17.54
CA ALA A 401 17.62 -8.01 -18.36
C ALA A 401 18.67 -6.89 -18.43
N ASN A 402 19.44 -6.70 -17.35
CA ASN A 402 20.46 -5.67 -17.24
C ASN A 402 21.58 -5.88 -18.28
N PHE A 403 22.03 -7.13 -18.46
CA PHE A 403 23.06 -7.50 -19.44
C PHE A 403 22.55 -7.38 -20.88
N VAL A 404 21.29 -7.74 -21.15
CA VAL A 404 20.70 -7.63 -22.49
C VAL A 404 20.69 -6.18 -22.96
N MET A 405 20.42 -5.22 -22.06
CA MET A 405 20.33 -3.81 -22.41
C MET A 405 21.69 -3.26 -22.90
N LEU A 406 22.79 -3.49 -22.19
CA LEU A 406 24.12 -3.05 -22.62
C LEU A 406 24.64 -3.84 -23.84
N SER A 407 24.31 -5.13 -23.96
CA SER A 407 24.67 -5.94 -25.15
C SER A 407 24.09 -5.34 -26.43
N ASN A 408 22.85 -4.82 -26.36
CA ASN A 408 22.23 -4.12 -27.47
C ASN A 408 22.95 -2.80 -27.80
N ILE A 409 23.36 -2.02 -26.79
CA ILE A 409 24.14 -0.78 -27.00
C ILE A 409 25.45 -1.09 -27.75
N TYR A 410 26.17 -2.12 -27.34
CA TYR A 410 27.38 -2.54 -28.04
C TYR A 410 27.11 -3.00 -29.48
N GLY A 411 26.02 -3.75 -29.69
CA GLY A 411 25.58 -4.15 -31.04
C GLY A 411 25.27 -2.95 -31.94
N ASP A 412 24.52 -1.96 -31.43
CA ASP A 412 24.15 -0.73 -32.15
C ASP A 412 25.36 0.13 -32.53
N LEU A 413 26.49 -0.06 -31.83
CA LEU A 413 27.77 0.63 -32.07
C LEU A 413 28.81 -0.23 -32.79
N GLY A 414 28.44 -1.44 -33.24
CA GLY A 414 29.34 -2.35 -33.95
C GLY A 414 30.41 -3.03 -33.08
N ARG A 415 30.33 -2.91 -31.74
CA ARG A 415 31.25 -3.54 -30.77
C ARG A 415 30.84 -4.99 -30.48
N PHE A 416 30.83 -5.84 -31.50
CA PHE A 416 30.30 -7.21 -31.39
C PHE A 416 31.06 -8.11 -30.41
N ASP A 417 32.37 -7.89 -30.23
CA ASP A 417 33.19 -8.65 -29.27
C ASP A 417 32.78 -8.38 -27.82
N ASP A 418 32.48 -7.11 -27.48
CA ASP A 418 31.97 -6.74 -26.17
C ASP A 418 30.58 -7.32 -25.92
N ALA A 419 29.71 -7.27 -26.93
CA ALA A 419 28.39 -7.88 -26.87
C ALA A 419 28.47 -9.41 -26.66
N ALA A 420 29.43 -10.09 -27.29
CA ALA A 420 29.66 -11.51 -27.11
C ALA A 420 30.16 -11.85 -25.70
N ARG A 421 31.13 -11.09 -25.17
CA ARG A 421 31.61 -11.22 -23.78
C ARG A 421 30.47 -11.08 -22.77
N LEU A 422 29.58 -10.11 -22.98
CA LEU A 422 28.45 -9.88 -22.08
C LEU A 422 27.41 -11.01 -22.12
N LYS A 423 27.20 -11.63 -23.29
CA LYS A 423 26.33 -12.82 -23.43
C LYS A 423 26.91 -14.04 -22.72
N VAL A 424 28.23 -14.19 -22.67
CA VAL A 424 28.90 -15.24 -21.89
C VAL A 424 28.70 -14.98 -20.40
N ALA A 425 29.00 -13.77 -19.91
CA ALA A 425 28.78 -13.38 -18.52
C ALA A 425 27.32 -13.60 -18.08
N MET A 426 26.34 -13.31 -18.95
CA MET A 426 24.93 -13.59 -18.69
C MET A 426 24.64 -15.08 -18.53
N ARG A 427 25.24 -15.96 -19.36
CA ARG A 427 25.07 -17.42 -19.23
C ARG A 427 25.63 -17.96 -17.93
N ASP A 428 26.75 -17.40 -17.47
CA ASP A 428 27.41 -17.82 -16.23
C ASP A 428 26.59 -17.51 -14.97
N THR A 429 25.60 -16.60 -15.07
CA THR A 429 24.65 -16.34 -13.97
C THR A 429 23.63 -17.48 -13.77
N GLY A 430 23.44 -18.36 -14.76
CA GLY A 430 22.47 -19.47 -14.71
C GLY A 430 21.01 -19.10 -14.93
N PHE A 431 20.68 -17.80 -15.07
CA PHE A 431 19.30 -17.32 -15.25
C PHE A 431 18.94 -17.19 -16.73
N LYS A 432 17.72 -17.63 -17.09
CA LYS A 432 17.16 -17.48 -18.43
C LYS A 432 16.18 -16.31 -18.47
N LYS A 433 16.08 -15.66 -19.63
CA LYS A 433 15.11 -14.60 -19.89
C LYS A 433 13.69 -15.14 -19.73
N GLU A 434 12.93 -14.60 -18.77
CA GLU A 434 11.51 -14.89 -18.64
C GLU A 434 10.72 -14.22 -19.79
N ALA A 435 9.67 -14.89 -20.27
CA ALA A 435 8.79 -14.33 -21.28
C ALA A 435 7.91 -13.25 -20.66
N GLY A 436 7.73 -12.13 -21.36
CA GLY A 436 6.86 -11.04 -20.89
C GLY A 436 5.40 -11.51 -20.85
N VAL A 437 4.63 -11.01 -19.88
CA VAL A 437 3.22 -11.39 -19.68
C VAL A 437 2.34 -10.15 -19.74
N SER A 438 1.20 -10.25 -20.42
CA SER A 438 0.14 -9.24 -20.46
C SER A 438 -1.19 -9.83 -20.01
N TRP A 439 -2.08 -8.99 -19.49
CA TRP A 439 -3.38 -9.40 -18.93
C TRP A 439 -4.50 -8.65 -19.65
N ILE A 440 -5.59 -9.34 -19.98
CA ILE A 440 -6.76 -8.75 -20.65
C ILE A 440 -8.03 -9.21 -19.94
N GLU A 441 -8.93 -8.27 -19.64
CA GLU A 441 -10.27 -8.57 -19.12
C GLU A 441 -11.22 -8.92 -20.28
N THR A 442 -11.92 -10.04 -20.16
CA THR A 442 -12.95 -10.51 -21.10
C THR A 442 -14.25 -10.78 -20.34
N ASP A 443 -15.37 -11.00 -21.05
CA ASP A 443 -16.66 -11.33 -20.43
C ASP A 443 -16.58 -12.58 -19.51
N ASP A 444 -15.62 -13.47 -19.78
CA ASP A 444 -15.35 -14.69 -19.02
C ASP A 444 -14.31 -14.50 -17.88
N GLY A 445 -13.79 -13.28 -17.67
CA GLY A 445 -12.80 -12.94 -16.64
C GLY A 445 -11.43 -12.51 -17.17
N LEU A 446 -10.42 -12.48 -16.29
CA LEU A 446 -9.06 -11.99 -16.56
C LEU A 446 -8.19 -13.09 -17.20
N VAL A 447 -7.63 -12.81 -18.38
CA VAL A 447 -6.85 -13.75 -19.21
C VAL A 447 -5.38 -13.33 -19.31
N LYS A 448 -4.45 -14.29 -19.19
CA LYS A 448 -2.98 -14.08 -19.34
C LYS A 448 -2.49 -14.37 -20.75
N PHE A 449 -1.59 -13.54 -21.25
CA PHE A 449 -0.89 -13.69 -22.53
C PHE A 449 0.63 -13.66 -22.34
N TYR A 450 1.34 -14.67 -22.82
CA TYR A 450 2.80 -14.75 -22.75
C TYR A 450 3.42 -14.37 -24.09
N SER A 451 4.50 -13.58 -24.09
CA SER A 451 5.22 -13.16 -25.29
C SER A 451 5.90 -14.31 -26.03
N SER A 452 6.10 -15.45 -25.35
CA SER A 452 6.56 -16.72 -25.92
C SER A 452 5.44 -17.58 -26.54
N GLY A 453 4.18 -17.14 -26.48
CA GLY A 453 3.08 -17.75 -27.23
C GLY A 453 2.42 -18.99 -26.62
N GLU A 454 2.69 -19.37 -25.37
CA GLU A 454 2.06 -20.57 -24.78
C GLU A 454 0.62 -20.35 -24.27
N LYS A 455 -0.31 -21.06 -24.96
CA LYS A 455 -1.62 -21.63 -24.60
C LYS A 455 -2.67 -20.74 -23.91
N HIS A 456 -3.33 -19.93 -24.72
CA HIS A 456 -4.73 -19.53 -24.55
C HIS A 456 -5.66 -20.53 -25.26
N ARG A 457 -6.87 -20.78 -24.75
CA ARG A 457 -7.84 -21.72 -25.36
C ARG A 457 -8.21 -21.35 -26.81
N ARG A 458 -8.08 -20.06 -27.16
CA ARG A 458 -8.31 -19.51 -28.50
C ARG A 458 -7.03 -19.02 -29.21
N THR A 459 -5.84 -19.49 -28.81
CA THR A 459 -4.56 -19.02 -29.40
C THR A 459 -4.54 -19.13 -30.93
N GLU A 460 -5.06 -20.21 -31.49
CA GLU A 460 -5.09 -20.40 -32.95
C GLU A 460 -6.00 -19.40 -33.66
N GLU A 461 -7.13 -19.06 -33.04
CA GLU A 461 -8.08 -18.08 -33.55
C GLU A 461 -7.51 -16.66 -33.47
N LEU A 462 -6.91 -16.31 -32.33
CA LEU A 462 -6.24 -15.02 -32.14
C LEU A 462 -5.04 -14.86 -33.08
N GLN A 463 -4.23 -15.90 -33.28
CA GLN A 463 -3.13 -15.85 -34.25
C GLN A 463 -3.62 -15.74 -35.69
N ARG A 464 -4.79 -16.32 -36.02
CA ARG A 464 -5.41 -16.16 -37.35
C ARG A 464 -5.84 -14.72 -37.58
N VAL A 465 -6.59 -14.14 -36.64
CA VAL A 465 -7.01 -12.73 -36.69
C VAL A 465 -5.80 -11.79 -36.70
N LEU A 466 -4.77 -12.07 -35.91
CA LEU A 466 -3.53 -11.27 -35.89
C LEU A 466 -2.79 -11.34 -37.24
N ARG A 467 -2.80 -12.51 -37.91
CA ARG A 467 -2.23 -12.65 -39.26
C ARG A 467 -3.06 -11.86 -40.29
N GLU A 468 -4.39 -11.94 -40.22
CA GLU A 468 -5.30 -11.18 -41.09
C GLU A 468 -5.14 -9.66 -40.91
N LEU A 469 -5.04 -9.19 -39.67
CA LEU A 469 -4.78 -7.77 -39.36
C LEU A 469 -3.39 -7.32 -39.83
N LYS A 470 -2.36 -8.16 -39.70
CA LYS A 470 -1.02 -7.86 -40.23
C LYS A 470 -1.00 -7.82 -41.75
N SER A 471 -1.71 -8.71 -42.44
CA SER A 471 -1.85 -8.61 -43.89
C SER A 471 -2.61 -7.35 -44.31
N PHE A 472 -3.61 -6.93 -43.55
CA PHE A 472 -4.32 -5.66 -43.78
C PHE A 472 -3.42 -4.43 -43.57
N SER A 473 -2.56 -4.44 -42.54
CA SER A 473 -1.59 -3.37 -42.29
C SER A 473 -0.56 -3.24 -43.40
N ILE A 474 -0.08 -4.36 -43.96
CA ILE A 474 0.86 -4.36 -45.08
C ILE A 474 0.19 -3.82 -46.35
N LEU A 475 -1.07 -4.17 -46.58
CA LEU A 475 -1.85 -3.64 -47.70
C LEU A 475 -2.09 -2.12 -47.59
N LEU A 476 -2.28 -1.59 -46.38
CA LEU A 476 -2.44 -0.15 -46.15
C LEU A 476 -1.11 0.63 -46.31
N ASP A 477 0.02 0.02 -45.98
CA ASP A 477 1.34 0.61 -46.22
C ASP A 477 1.71 0.58 -47.73
N GLU A 478 1.24 -0.42 -48.48
CA GLU A 478 1.43 -0.52 -49.94
C GLU A 478 0.47 0.40 -50.73
N GLU A 479 -0.80 0.55 -50.32
CA GLU A 479 -1.74 1.50 -50.95
C GLU A 479 -1.40 2.97 -50.62
N GLY A 480 -0.81 3.24 -49.45
CA GLY A 480 -0.36 4.59 -49.06
C GLY A 480 0.85 5.10 -49.86
N ASP A 481 1.67 4.21 -50.42
CA ASP A 481 2.81 4.56 -51.29
C ASP A 481 2.38 4.72 -52.77
N GLU A 482 1.31 4.04 -53.22
CA GLU A 482 0.77 4.20 -54.57
C GLU A 482 -0.04 5.51 -54.74
N GLU A 483 -0.80 5.95 -53.74
CA GLU A 483 -1.52 7.25 -53.80
C GLU A 483 -0.58 8.48 -53.78
N LEU A 484 0.67 8.33 -53.32
CA LEU A 484 1.69 9.39 -53.37
C LEU A 484 2.47 9.44 -54.70
N GLN A 485 2.37 8.42 -55.57
CA GLN A 485 3.00 8.41 -56.89
C GLN A 485 2.10 8.90 -58.03
N GLU A 486 0.77 8.86 -57.89
CA GLU A 486 -0.17 9.36 -58.92
C GLU A 486 -0.41 10.88 -58.91
N HIS A 487 0.28 11.64 -58.04
CA HIS A 487 0.25 13.12 -58.05
C HIS A 487 1.57 13.78 -58.51
N LEU A 488 2.45 13.04 -59.19
CA LEU A 488 3.75 13.53 -59.65
C LEU A 488 4.08 13.24 -61.12
N ILE A 489 3.06 13.07 -61.99
CA ILE A 489 3.24 13.08 -63.46
C ILE A 489 2.56 14.28 -64.10
#